data_AF-A0A520REK1-F1
#
_entry.id   AF-A0A520REK1-F1
#
_cell.length_a   1.000
_cell.length_b   1.000
_cell.length_c   1.000
_cell.angle_alpha   90.00
_cell.angle_beta   90.00
_cell.angle_gamma   90.00
#
_symmetry.space_group_name_H-M   'P 1'
#
loop_
_entity.id
_entity.type
_entity.pdbx_description
1 polymer ?
#
loop_
_entity_poly.entity_id
_entity_poly.type
_entity_poly.pdbx_seq_one_letter_code
_entity_poly.pdbx_strand_id
1 'polypeptide(L)'
;MALASAANAFSRKALNLFFQRIAFCHAAIASVPFASDFNTQIVTLSEGNLIPALKASGAIPLLMQCESSIPGAAGGPFWDGGIIDYHFSLTNSEANGLILYPHFSDLIVPGWFDKMLPWRAQSRPAIDNLILMCPSRSFLATLPQQKIPDRSDFSRLSPHQRVAYWQTCVHQSERLAEALYSLINGDDPLRGVTIIS
;
A
#
# COMPACT_ATOMS: atom_id res chain seq x y z
N MET A 1 -9.21 1.08 18.56
CA MET A 1 -8.10 0.24 18.07
C MET A 1 -8.20 -1.22 18.54
N ALA A 2 -8.08 -1.54 19.83
CA ALA A 2 -8.07 -2.95 20.31
C ALA A 2 -9.32 -3.77 19.89
N LEU A 3 -10.53 -3.21 20.09
CA LEU A 3 -11.77 -3.85 19.64
C LEU A 3 -11.82 -4.03 18.12
N ALA A 4 -11.32 -3.06 17.37
CA ALA A 4 -11.25 -3.16 15.91
C ALA A 4 -10.25 -4.23 15.46
N SER A 5 -9.10 -4.38 16.14
CA SER A 5 -8.16 -5.48 15.90
C SER A 5 -8.82 -6.85 16.13
N ALA A 6 -9.55 -6.99 17.25
CA ALA A 6 -10.26 -8.22 17.58
C ALA A 6 -11.36 -8.51 16.55
N ALA A 7 -12.17 -7.52 16.19
CA ALA A 7 -13.17 -7.63 15.14
C ALA A 7 -12.55 -8.03 13.79
N ASN A 8 -11.41 -7.43 13.40
CA ASN A 8 -10.69 -7.80 12.19
C ASN A 8 -10.30 -9.27 12.19
N ALA A 9 -9.79 -9.79 13.31
CA ALA A 9 -9.36 -11.19 13.44
C ALA A 9 -10.51 -12.18 13.13
N PHE A 10 -11.74 -11.84 13.49
CA PHE A 10 -12.94 -12.60 13.10
C PHE A 10 -13.36 -12.33 11.64
N SER A 11 -13.49 -11.06 11.25
CA SER A 11 -13.89 -10.67 9.90
C SER A 11 -13.39 -9.26 9.57
N ARG A 12 -12.71 -9.11 8.43
CA ARG A 12 -12.27 -7.78 7.96
C ARG A 12 -13.44 -6.82 7.74
N LYS A 13 -14.60 -7.32 7.30
CA LYS A 13 -15.82 -6.50 7.13
C LYS A 13 -16.28 -5.85 8.42
N ALA A 14 -16.02 -6.46 9.59
CA ALA A 14 -16.41 -5.91 10.89
C ALA A 14 -15.65 -4.62 11.24
N LEU A 15 -14.57 -4.29 10.52
CA LEU A 15 -13.89 -3.00 10.65
C LEU A 15 -14.79 -1.82 10.26
N ASN A 16 -15.83 -2.03 9.46
CA ASN A 16 -16.78 -0.98 9.08
C ASN A 16 -17.59 -0.41 10.24
N LEU A 17 -17.64 -1.12 11.37
CA LEU A 17 -18.25 -0.65 12.63
C LEU A 17 -17.38 0.39 13.33
N PHE A 18 -16.10 0.46 12.98
CA PHE A 18 -15.10 1.30 13.66
C PHE A 18 -14.52 2.39 12.76
N PHE A 19 -14.51 2.16 11.45
CA PHE A 19 -13.85 3.05 10.49
C PHE A 19 -14.74 3.35 9.30
N GLN A 20 -14.66 4.59 8.83
CA GLN A 20 -15.22 5.06 7.57
C GLN A 20 -14.07 5.39 6.62
N ARG A 21 -14.23 5.09 5.33
CA ARG A 21 -13.26 5.44 4.30
C ARG A 21 -13.58 6.86 3.79
N ILE A 22 -12.57 7.72 3.72
CA ILE A 22 -12.68 9.06 3.15
C ILE A 22 -11.65 9.17 2.03
N ALA A 23 -12.12 9.31 0.80
CA ALA A 23 -11.27 9.42 -0.38
C ALA A 23 -11.31 10.85 -0.92
N PHE A 24 -10.19 11.56 -0.80
CA PHE A 24 -10.03 12.88 -1.41
C PHE A 24 -9.55 12.72 -2.85
N CYS A 25 -10.35 13.16 -3.82
CA CYS A 25 -10.09 12.91 -5.24
C CYS A 25 -10.22 14.18 -6.08
N HIS A 26 -9.54 14.20 -7.23
CA HIS A 26 -9.78 15.25 -8.23
C HIS A 26 -11.26 15.24 -8.66
N ALA A 27 -11.82 16.40 -9.01
CA ALA A 27 -13.25 16.56 -9.35
C ALA A 27 -13.73 15.65 -10.50
N ALA A 28 -12.81 15.24 -11.38
CA ALA A 28 -13.10 14.34 -12.50
C ALA A 28 -13.29 12.86 -12.09
N ILE A 29 -12.95 12.49 -10.85
CA ILE A 29 -13.06 11.12 -10.34
C ILE A 29 -14.42 10.94 -9.69
N ALA A 30 -15.32 10.24 -10.38
CA ALA A 30 -16.68 9.96 -9.89
C ALA A 30 -16.75 8.76 -8.93
N SER A 31 -15.80 7.83 -9.05
CA SER A 31 -15.75 6.60 -8.26
C SER A 31 -14.32 6.19 -7.96
N VAL A 32 -14.12 5.52 -6.84
CA VAL A 32 -12.83 4.96 -6.42
C VAL A 32 -12.88 3.43 -6.50
N PRO A 33 -11.80 2.77 -6.98
CA PRO A 33 -11.79 1.33 -7.24
C PRO A 33 -11.61 0.47 -5.97
N PHE A 34 -12.10 0.94 -4.82
CA PHE A 34 -11.98 0.22 -3.55
C PHE A 34 -13.11 -0.78 -3.35
N ALA A 35 -12.87 -1.77 -2.48
CA ALA A 35 -13.90 -2.70 -2.04
C ALA A 35 -15.09 -1.98 -1.37
N SER A 36 -16.28 -2.56 -1.51
CA SER A 36 -17.53 -2.04 -0.94
C SER A 36 -17.72 -2.42 0.54
N ASP A 37 -16.64 -2.72 1.24
CA ASP A 37 -16.60 -3.20 2.62
C ASP A 37 -16.73 -2.07 3.65
N PHE A 38 -16.36 -0.84 3.27
CA PHE A 38 -16.48 0.35 4.10
C PHE A 38 -17.44 1.37 3.49
N ASN A 39 -18.16 2.07 4.36
CA ASN A 39 -18.87 3.29 3.97
C ASN A 39 -17.82 4.30 3.49
N THR A 40 -17.91 4.69 2.22
CA THR A 40 -16.90 5.51 1.54
C THR A 40 -17.48 6.87 1.22
N GLN A 41 -16.91 7.92 1.80
CA GLN A 41 -17.17 9.30 1.38
C GLN A 41 -16.12 9.71 0.35
N ILE A 42 -16.56 10.12 -0.84
CA ILE A 42 -15.69 10.76 -1.83
C ILE A 42 -15.80 12.27 -1.63
N VAL A 43 -14.66 12.94 -1.44
CA VAL A 43 -14.57 14.39 -1.22
C VAL A 43 -13.72 14.98 -2.34
N THR A 44 -14.23 16.03 -3.00
CA THR A 44 -13.46 16.74 -4.02
C THR A 44 -12.28 17.47 -3.38
N LEU A 45 -11.08 17.24 -3.90
CA LEU A 45 -9.88 17.97 -3.51
C LEU A 45 -10.01 19.45 -3.87
N SER A 46 -9.59 20.29 -2.94
CA SER A 46 -9.53 21.74 -3.06
C SER A 46 -8.29 22.25 -2.32
N GLU A 47 -7.89 23.49 -2.60
CA GLU A 47 -6.78 24.12 -1.88
C GLU A 47 -7.02 24.14 -0.36
N GLY A 48 -8.27 24.31 0.07
CA GLY A 48 -8.64 24.37 1.49
C GLY A 48 -8.58 23.03 2.22
N ASN A 49 -8.65 21.90 1.51
CA ASN A 49 -8.61 20.57 2.14
C ASN A 49 -7.38 19.73 1.80
N LEU A 50 -6.56 20.14 0.83
CA LEU A 50 -5.39 19.39 0.40
C LEU A 50 -4.39 19.13 1.54
N ILE A 51 -3.96 20.18 2.23
CA ILE A 51 -2.99 20.08 3.32
C ILE A 51 -3.51 19.24 4.50
N PRO A 52 -4.71 19.50 5.06
CA PRO A 52 -5.23 18.66 6.14
C PRO A 52 -5.50 17.21 5.68
N ALA A 53 -5.97 16.98 4.45
CA ALA A 53 -6.12 15.61 3.92
C ALA A 53 -4.77 14.87 3.86
N LEU A 54 -3.70 15.52 3.40
CA LEU A 54 -2.35 14.94 3.38
C LEU A 54 -1.83 14.65 4.79
N LYS A 55 -2.04 15.56 5.75
CA LYS A 55 -1.65 15.33 7.15
C LYS A 55 -2.40 14.14 7.75
N ALA A 56 -3.71 14.06 7.56
CA ALA A 56 -4.52 12.94 8.01
C ALA A 56 -4.06 11.62 7.38
N SER A 57 -3.79 11.62 6.06
CA SER A 57 -3.37 10.42 5.34
C SER A 57 -2.06 9.82 5.85
N GLY A 58 -1.20 10.59 6.52
CA GLY A 58 0.01 10.10 7.15
C GLY A 58 -0.05 10.04 8.68
N ALA A 59 -1.20 10.38 9.30
CA ALA A 59 -1.34 10.41 10.75
C ALA A 59 -1.51 8.98 11.28
N ILE A 60 -0.42 8.36 11.70
CA ILE A 60 -0.43 7.00 12.25
C ILE A 60 -1.06 6.99 13.67
N PRO A 61 -2.18 6.27 13.90
CA PRO A 61 -2.75 6.09 15.23
C PRO A 61 -1.70 5.72 16.29
N LEU A 62 -1.83 6.35 17.47
CA LEU A 62 -0.94 6.17 18.63
C LEU A 62 0.49 6.70 18.46
N LEU A 63 0.86 7.21 17.28
CA LEU A 63 2.17 7.81 17.02
C LEU A 63 2.07 9.30 16.65
N MET A 64 1.03 9.68 15.91
CA MET A 64 0.82 11.04 15.42
C MET A 64 -0.53 11.57 15.89
N GLN A 65 -0.75 12.89 15.77
CA GLN A 65 -2.05 13.50 16.02
C GLN A 65 -2.91 13.39 14.76
N CYS A 66 -4.19 13.05 14.92
CA CYS A 66 -5.16 13.11 13.83
C CYS A 66 -5.54 14.52 13.45
N GLU A 67 -6.07 14.67 12.24
CA GLU A 67 -6.86 15.86 11.91
C GLU A 67 -8.26 15.70 12.52
N SER A 68 -8.71 16.67 13.30
CA SER A 68 -10.04 16.62 13.93
C SER A 68 -11.17 16.88 12.94
N SER A 69 -10.91 17.71 11.93
CA SER A 69 -11.86 18.11 10.89
C SER A 69 -11.12 18.44 9.60
N ILE A 70 -11.74 18.16 8.45
CA ILE A 70 -11.19 18.49 7.13
C ILE A 70 -12.31 19.13 6.29
N PRO A 71 -12.10 20.30 5.67
CA PRO A 71 -13.13 20.95 4.86
C PRO A 71 -13.69 20.02 3.76
N GLY A 72 -15.02 19.92 3.71
CA GLY A 72 -15.75 19.08 2.75
C GLY A 72 -15.90 17.61 3.17
N ALA A 73 -15.19 17.14 4.19
CA ALA A 73 -15.38 15.80 4.76
C ALA A 73 -16.33 15.84 5.97
N ALA A 74 -17.15 14.82 6.11
CA ALA A 74 -18.04 14.67 7.26
C ALA A 74 -17.41 13.73 8.30
N GLY A 75 -17.78 13.91 9.57
CA GLY A 75 -17.29 13.08 10.66
C GLY A 75 -15.92 13.51 11.18
N GLY A 76 -15.04 12.54 11.40
CA GLY A 76 -13.75 12.70 12.08
C GLY A 76 -13.75 12.06 13.47
N PRO A 77 -12.57 11.92 14.11
CA PRO A 77 -11.25 12.34 13.63
C PRO A 77 -10.71 11.51 12.46
N PHE A 78 -9.79 12.09 11.68
CA PHE A 78 -9.21 11.52 10.46
C PHE A 78 -7.78 11.02 10.71
N TRP A 79 -7.55 9.77 10.32
CA TRP A 79 -6.30 9.04 10.52
C TRP A 79 -5.80 8.44 9.20
N ASP A 80 -4.58 7.92 9.21
CA ASP A 80 -3.94 7.27 8.06
C ASP A 80 -4.83 6.18 7.46
N GLY A 81 -5.01 6.23 6.13
CA GLY A 81 -5.87 5.30 5.40
C GLY A 81 -5.38 3.86 5.45
N GLY A 82 -4.09 3.63 5.70
CA GLY A 82 -3.47 2.31 5.77
C GLY A 82 -4.04 1.42 6.87
N ILE A 83 -4.74 1.98 7.86
CA ILE A 83 -5.51 1.20 8.84
C ILE A 83 -6.41 0.18 8.12
N ILE A 84 -7.11 0.63 7.07
CA ILE A 84 -8.05 -0.18 6.29
C ILE A 84 -7.55 -0.48 4.87
N ASP A 85 -6.81 0.42 4.23
CA ASP A 85 -6.35 0.30 2.84
C ASP A 85 -4.82 0.54 2.75
N TYR A 86 -4.00 -0.41 3.21
CA TYR A 86 -2.54 -0.27 3.29
C TYR A 86 -1.82 -0.37 1.95
N HIS A 87 -1.89 -1.54 1.27
CA HIS A 87 -1.38 -1.65 -0.10
C HIS A 87 -2.50 -1.28 -1.07
N PHE A 88 -3.65 -1.95 -0.97
CA PHE A 88 -4.97 -1.53 -1.43
C PHE A 88 -5.98 -2.66 -1.19
N SER A 89 -7.28 -2.33 -1.16
CA SER A 89 -8.36 -3.29 -1.36
C SER A 89 -9.06 -3.02 -2.69
N LEU A 90 -8.36 -3.22 -3.81
CA LEU A 90 -9.01 -3.07 -5.11
C LEU A 90 -9.99 -4.21 -5.32
N THR A 91 -11.12 -3.90 -5.93
CA THR A 91 -12.00 -4.90 -6.55
C THR A 91 -11.68 -4.98 -8.02
N ASN A 92 -12.13 -6.04 -8.70
CA ASN A 92 -12.15 -6.08 -10.16
C ASN A 92 -12.79 -4.78 -10.65
N SER A 93 -11.95 -3.88 -11.15
CA SER A 93 -12.41 -2.61 -11.69
C SER A 93 -13.23 -2.94 -12.93
N GLU A 94 -14.36 -2.26 -13.11
CA GLU A 94 -15.07 -2.27 -14.40
C GLU A 94 -14.23 -1.67 -15.55
N ALA A 95 -13.03 -1.15 -15.26
CA ALA A 95 -12.08 -0.71 -16.26
C ALA A 95 -11.59 -1.90 -17.11
N ASN A 96 -11.93 -1.85 -18.40
CA ASN A 96 -11.36 -2.71 -19.42
C ASN A 96 -9.83 -2.49 -19.49
N GLY A 97 -9.03 -3.43 -19.00
CA GLY A 97 -7.57 -3.35 -19.08
C GLY A 97 -6.83 -4.15 -18.01
N LEU A 98 -5.52 -3.97 -17.96
CA LEU A 98 -4.62 -4.55 -16.95
C LEU A 98 -4.26 -3.48 -15.91
N ILE A 99 -4.18 -3.87 -14.65
CA ILE A 99 -3.70 -3.04 -13.54
C ILE A 99 -2.22 -3.37 -13.33
N LEU A 100 -1.32 -2.47 -13.71
CA LEU A 100 0.09 -2.61 -13.38
C LEU A 100 0.35 -2.10 -11.97
N TYR A 101 0.87 -2.95 -11.08
CA TYR A 101 1.24 -2.59 -9.72
C TYR A 101 2.72 -2.86 -9.45
N PRO A 102 3.59 -1.86 -9.64
CA PRO A 102 4.97 -1.91 -9.18
C PRO A 102 4.99 -1.88 -7.65
N HIS A 103 5.60 -2.89 -7.03
CA HIS A 103 5.66 -3.03 -5.59
C HIS A 103 7.03 -3.55 -5.14
N PHE A 104 7.37 -3.34 -3.87
CA PHE A 104 8.66 -3.79 -3.32
C PHE A 104 8.65 -5.25 -2.84
N SER A 105 7.48 -5.90 -2.84
CA SER A 105 7.27 -7.26 -2.36
C SER A 105 6.20 -7.96 -3.20
N ASP A 106 6.21 -9.30 -3.20
CA ASP A 106 5.13 -10.14 -3.69
C ASP A 106 3.95 -10.26 -2.70
N LEU A 107 4.09 -9.69 -1.49
CA LEU A 107 3.07 -9.72 -0.44
C LEU A 107 2.20 -8.46 -0.46
N ILE A 108 0.88 -8.65 -0.60
CA ILE A 108 -0.11 -7.58 -0.58
C ILE A 108 -0.92 -7.71 0.71
N VAL A 109 -0.78 -6.71 1.60
CA VAL A 109 -1.50 -6.69 2.88
C VAL A 109 -2.64 -5.68 2.80
N PRO A 110 -3.92 -6.09 2.95
CA PRO A 110 -5.06 -5.19 2.75
C PRO A 110 -5.09 -4.01 3.73
N GLY A 111 -4.90 -4.25 5.03
CA GLY A 111 -4.87 -3.21 6.06
C GLY A 111 -3.88 -3.53 7.18
N TRP A 112 -3.60 -2.55 8.05
CA TRP A 112 -2.61 -2.74 9.12
C TRP A 112 -2.92 -3.88 10.08
N PHE A 113 -4.21 -4.11 10.38
CA PHE A 113 -4.61 -5.21 11.25
C PHE A 113 -4.39 -6.60 10.63
N ASP A 114 -4.20 -6.68 9.32
CA ASP A 114 -3.93 -7.93 8.61
C ASP A 114 -2.44 -8.31 8.62
N LYS A 115 -1.54 -7.39 8.97
CA LYS A 115 -0.09 -7.64 9.06
C LYS A 115 0.28 -8.78 10.01
N MET A 116 -0.52 -8.97 11.06
CA MET A 116 -0.30 -10.01 12.07
C MET A 116 -1.06 -11.31 11.78
N LEU A 117 -1.77 -11.39 10.65
CA LEU A 117 -2.59 -12.54 10.25
C LEU A 117 -1.97 -13.17 8.98
N PRO A 118 -1.04 -14.13 9.10
CA PRO A 118 -0.27 -14.65 7.97
C PRO A 118 -1.15 -15.19 6.83
N TRP A 119 -2.27 -15.83 7.16
CA TRP A 119 -3.22 -16.36 6.17
C TRP A 119 -3.90 -15.28 5.33
N ARG A 120 -3.95 -14.02 5.80
CA ARG A 120 -4.47 -12.88 5.04
C ARG A 120 -3.35 -12.14 4.30
N ALA A 121 -2.19 -11.97 4.93
CA ALA A 121 -1.03 -11.37 4.28
C ALA A 121 -0.54 -12.19 3.07
N GLN A 122 -0.79 -13.50 3.08
CA GLN A 122 -0.49 -14.42 1.98
C GLN A 122 -1.71 -14.69 1.07
N SER A 123 -2.87 -14.12 1.40
CA SER A 123 -4.06 -14.28 0.56
C SER A 123 -3.89 -13.48 -0.72
N ARG A 124 -4.34 -14.06 -1.83
CA ARG A 124 -4.27 -13.43 -3.14
C ARG A 124 -5.30 -12.31 -3.22
N PRO A 125 -4.96 -11.12 -3.74
CA PRO A 125 -5.99 -10.15 -4.08
C PRO A 125 -6.99 -10.79 -5.05
N ALA A 126 -8.28 -10.56 -4.82
CA ALA A 126 -9.34 -10.99 -5.73
C ALA A 126 -9.43 -10.00 -6.91
N ILE A 127 -8.33 -9.91 -7.69
CA ILE A 127 -8.17 -9.00 -8.82
C ILE A 127 -7.59 -9.80 -10.00
N ASP A 128 -8.43 -10.11 -10.98
CA ASP A 128 -8.08 -11.03 -12.07
C ASP A 128 -7.16 -10.38 -13.12
N ASN A 129 -7.15 -9.04 -13.20
CA ASN A 129 -6.40 -8.27 -14.18
C ASN A 129 -5.16 -7.56 -13.58
N LEU A 130 -4.68 -8.00 -12.42
CA LEU A 130 -3.50 -7.41 -11.75
C LEU A 130 -2.19 -8.01 -12.25
N ILE A 131 -1.27 -7.15 -12.70
CA ILE A 131 0.14 -7.46 -12.94
C ILE A 131 0.95 -6.87 -11.80
N LEU A 132 1.37 -7.72 -10.86
CA LEU A 132 2.29 -7.36 -9.79
C LEU A 132 3.74 -7.45 -10.28
N MET A 133 4.47 -6.34 -10.21
CA MET A 133 5.89 -6.29 -10.55
C MET A 133 6.69 -5.97 -9.30
N CYS A 134 7.56 -6.89 -8.87
CA CYS A 134 8.38 -6.71 -7.68
C CYS A 134 9.78 -7.33 -7.83
N PRO A 135 10.76 -6.95 -6.99
CA PRO A 135 12.06 -7.57 -6.97
C PRO A 135 11.97 -9.07 -6.66
N SER A 136 12.78 -9.89 -7.34
CA SER A 136 12.84 -11.33 -7.09
C SER A 136 13.56 -11.65 -5.79
N ARG A 137 13.26 -12.82 -5.20
CA ARG A 137 13.98 -13.30 -3.99
C ARG A 137 15.48 -13.44 -4.21
N SER A 138 15.90 -13.85 -5.41
CA SER A 138 17.31 -13.93 -5.77
C SER A 138 17.99 -12.56 -5.79
N PHE A 139 17.29 -11.50 -6.22
CA PHE A 139 17.81 -10.13 -6.12
C PHE A 139 17.90 -9.68 -4.66
N LEU A 140 16.85 -9.90 -3.86
CA LEU A 140 16.84 -9.54 -2.44
C LEU A 140 17.99 -10.22 -1.68
N ALA A 141 18.31 -11.47 -2.00
CA ALA A 141 19.44 -12.20 -1.42
C ALA A 141 20.82 -11.57 -1.71
N THR A 142 20.95 -10.76 -2.76
CA THR A 142 22.19 -10.01 -3.06
C THR A 142 22.31 -8.70 -2.30
N LEU A 143 21.23 -8.20 -1.69
CA LEU A 143 21.27 -6.97 -0.92
C LEU A 143 21.90 -7.21 0.47
N PRO A 144 22.53 -6.17 1.08
CA PRO A 144 22.91 -6.26 2.48
C PRO A 144 21.70 -6.56 3.36
N GLN A 145 21.90 -7.34 4.42
CA GLN A 145 20.82 -7.86 5.28
C GLN A 145 19.75 -8.69 4.54
N GLN A 146 19.98 -9.03 3.26
CA GLN A 146 19.08 -9.82 2.42
C GLN A 146 17.65 -9.26 2.29
N LYS A 147 17.51 -7.94 2.45
CA LYS A 147 16.24 -7.22 2.37
C LYS A 147 16.44 -5.79 1.87
N ILE A 148 15.34 -5.15 1.50
CA ILE A 148 15.28 -3.70 1.26
C ILE A 148 15.34 -2.99 2.64
N PRO A 149 16.08 -1.88 2.78
CA PRO A 149 16.14 -1.13 4.04
C PRO A 149 14.75 -0.71 4.51
N ASP A 150 14.51 -0.80 5.82
CA ASP A 150 13.21 -0.46 6.42
C ASP A 150 13.36 0.24 7.77
N ARG A 151 12.23 0.62 8.38
CA ARG A 151 12.21 1.36 9.66
C ARG A 151 12.84 0.62 10.84
N SER A 152 12.90 -0.72 10.82
CA SER A 152 13.52 -1.49 11.91
C SER A 152 15.03 -1.22 12.01
N ASP A 153 15.65 -0.79 10.92
CA ASP A 153 17.08 -0.52 10.86
C ASP A 153 17.50 0.67 11.75
N PHE A 154 16.57 1.61 12.04
CA PHE A 154 16.81 2.73 12.96
C PHE A 154 17.14 2.27 14.39
N SER A 155 16.63 1.11 14.80
CA SER A 155 16.91 0.54 16.12
C SER A 155 18.22 -0.26 16.19
N ARG A 156 18.80 -0.61 15.04
CA ARG A 156 19.91 -1.57 14.93
C ARG A 156 21.20 -0.96 14.40
N LEU A 157 21.12 0.08 13.57
CA LEU A 157 22.24 0.63 12.82
C LEU A 157 22.43 2.11 13.14
N SER A 158 23.70 2.54 13.23
CA SER A 158 24.04 3.95 13.35
C SER A 158 23.61 4.74 12.11
N PRO A 159 23.43 6.07 12.20
CA PRO A 159 23.10 6.89 11.03
C PRO A 159 24.03 6.67 9.83
N HIS A 160 25.34 6.60 10.06
CA HIS A 160 26.33 6.36 9.00
C HIS A 160 26.16 4.97 8.35
N GLN A 161 25.93 3.92 9.17
CA GLN A 161 25.67 2.58 8.65
C GLN A 161 24.38 2.52 7.82
N ARG A 162 23.31 3.19 8.26
CA ARG A 162 22.04 3.25 7.52
C ARG A 162 22.19 3.95 6.18
N VAL A 163 22.93 5.06 6.13
CA VAL A 163 23.20 5.78 4.88
C VAL A 163 23.98 4.89 3.91
N ALA A 164 25.07 4.26 4.37
CA ALA A 164 25.86 3.37 3.53
C ALA A 164 25.06 2.16 3.02
N TYR A 165 24.24 1.54 3.89
CA TYR A 165 23.34 0.45 3.53
C TYR A 165 22.33 0.90 2.47
N TRP A 166 21.65 2.03 2.70
CA TRP A 166 20.67 2.58 1.76
C TRP A 166 21.30 2.89 0.39
N GLN A 167 22.47 3.55 0.37
CA GLN A 167 23.19 3.85 -0.87
C GLN A 167 23.54 2.58 -1.65
N THR A 168 23.97 1.52 -0.95
CA THR A 168 24.27 0.22 -1.58
C THR A 168 23.01 -0.36 -2.24
N CYS A 169 21.87 -0.34 -1.54
CA CYS A 169 20.61 -0.84 -2.11
C CYS A 169 20.11 0.00 -3.30
N VAL A 170 20.28 1.33 -3.25
CA VAL A 170 19.95 2.22 -4.37
C VAL A 170 20.80 1.88 -5.59
N HIS A 171 22.12 1.73 -5.43
CA HIS A 171 22.98 1.35 -6.55
C HIS A 171 22.63 -0.04 -7.12
N GLN A 172 22.35 -1.03 -6.26
CA GLN A 172 21.90 -2.35 -6.74
C GLN A 172 20.56 -2.29 -7.50
N SER A 173 19.70 -1.29 -7.22
CA SER A 173 18.42 -1.13 -7.91
C SER A 173 18.57 -0.75 -9.38
N GLU A 174 19.73 -0.23 -9.81
CA GLU A 174 20.02 0.04 -11.23
C GLU A 174 19.88 -1.23 -12.08
N ARG A 175 20.28 -2.39 -11.54
CA ARG A 175 20.11 -3.69 -12.19
C ARG A 175 18.64 -4.04 -12.45
N LEU A 176 17.72 -3.59 -11.60
CA LEU A 176 16.29 -3.79 -11.82
C LEU A 176 15.78 -2.90 -12.95
N ALA A 177 16.27 -1.67 -13.05
CA ALA A 177 15.94 -0.77 -14.15
C ALA A 177 16.44 -1.32 -15.50
N GLU A 178 17.69 -1.81 -15.55
CA GLU A 178 18.26 -2.47 -16.73
C GLU A 178 17.49 -3.74 -17.12
N ALA A 179 17.11 -4.56 -16.13
CA ALA A 179 16.32 -5.76 -16.35
C ALA A 179 14.93 -5.43 -16.93
N LEU A 180 14.26 -4.41 -16.39
CA LEU A 180 12.97 -3.95 -16.88
C LEU A 180 13.08 -3.37 -18.31
N TYR A 181 14.09 -2.54 -18.56
CA TYR A 181 14.36 -1.99 -19.88
C TYR A 181 14.58 -3.10 -20.91
N SER A 182 15.40 -4.10 -20.56
CA SER A 182 15.68 -5.25 -21.43
C SER A 182 14.44 -6.12 -21.67
N LEU A 183 13.57 -6.26 -20.67
CA LEU A 183 12.32 -7.02 -20.79
C LEU A 183 11.34 -6.32 -21.76
N ILE A 184 11.16 -5.01 -21.62
CA ILE A 184 10.20 -4.23 -22.44
C ILE A 184 10.67 -4.10 -23.90
N ASN A 185 11.98 -4.01 -24.14
CA ASN A 185 12.54 -3.88 -25.49
C ASN A 185 12.94 -5.23 -26.12
N GLY A 186 12.67 -6.36 -25.46
CA GLY A 186 12.94 -7.69 -25.99
C GLY A 186 11.78 -8.25 -26.80
N ASP A 187 12.02 -9.42 -27.42
CA ASP A 187 11.01 -10.10 -28.26
C ASP A 187 9.89 -10.79 -27.45
N ASP A 188 10.11 -11.02 -26.15
CA ASP A 188 9.15 -11.64 -25.23
C ASP A 188 9.00 -10.80 -23.94
N PRO A 189 8.02 -9.88 -23.88
CA PRO A 189 7.78 -9.06 -22.70
C PRO A 189 7.15 -9.83 -21.53
N LEU A 190 6.74 -11.10 -21.73
CA LEU A 190 6.17 -11.97 -20.70
C LEU A 190 7.19 -12.95 -20.13
N ARG A 191 8.45 -12.88 -20.57
CA ARG A 191 9.52 -13.75 -20.11
C ARG A 191 9.68 -13.69 -18.59
N GLY A 192 9.49 -14.83 -17.92
CA GLY A 192 9.65 -14.97 -16.47
C GLY A 192 8.42 -14.56 -15.65
N VAL A 193 7.28 -14.27 -16.30
CA VAL A 193 6.01 -14.05 -15.60
C VAL A 193 5.56 -15.34 -14.93
N THR A 194 5.12 -15.22 -13.67
CA THR A 194 4.46 -16.31 -12.94
C THR A 194 2.96 -16.08 -12.96
N ILE A 195 2.20 -17.00 -13.55
CA ILE A 195 0.73 -16.97 -13.52
C ILE A 195 0.28 -17.63 -12.22
N ILE A 196 -0.47 -16.88 -11.42
CA ILE A 196 -0.95 -17.33 -10.12
C ILE A 196 -2.39 -17.83 -10.27
N SER A 197 -2.57 -19.12 -10.57
CA SER A 197 -3.88 -19.80 -10.73
C SER A 197 -4.49 -20.24 -9.41
#